data_AF-A0A0J1FLZ6-F1
#
_entry.id   AF-A0A0J1FLZ6-F1
#
_cell.length_a   1.000
_cell.length_b   1.000
_cell.length_c   1.000
_cell.angle_alpha   90.00
_cell.angle_beta   90.00
_cell.angle_gamma   90.00
#
_symmetry.space_group_name_H-M   'P 1'
#
loop_
_entity.id
_entity.type
_entity.pdbx_description
1 polymer ?
#
loop_
_entity_poly.entity_id
_entity_poly.type
_entity_poly.pdbx_seq_one_letter_code
_entity_poly.pdbx_strand_id
1 'polypeptide(L)' 'MQTNLRKTLDASYTRLKHMEPSPTAFAGNYALCLGVIMGGQTCKGMSVTEAASERAYLAMLAAMYEIQLGVRGDLSQR' A
#
# COMPACT_ATOMS: atom_id res chain seq x y z
N MET A 1 7.83 6.71 14.80
CA MET A 1 8.28 5.83 13.69
C MET A 1 9.71 6.16 13.37
N GLN A 2 10.56 5.15 13.17
CA GLN A 2 11.95 5.36 12.75
C GLN A 2 12.06 5.92 11.32
N THR A 3 13.03 6.81 11.12
CA THR A 3 13.23 7.55 9.86
C THR A 3 13.46 6.65 8.65
N ASN A 4 14.26 5.59 8.78
CA ASN A 4 14.51 4.66 7.68
C ASN A 4 13.25 3.89 7.30
N LEU A 5 12.44 3.51 8.31
CA LEU A 5 11.19 2.81 8.10
C LEU A 5 10.18 3.67 7.36
N ARG A 6 10.09 4.95 7.72
CA ARG A 6 9.27 5.94 7.00
C ARG A 6 9.70 6.07 5.54
N LYS A 7 10.99 6.24 5.26
CA LYS A 7 11.52 6.33 3.89
C LYS A 7 11.19 5.09 3.05
N THR A 8 11.31 3.90 3.63
CA THR A 8 10.95 2.65 2.94
C THR A 8 9.46 2.63 2.62
N LEU A 9 8.60 2.95 3.60
CA LEU A 9 7.14 3.02 3.42
C LEU A 9 6.73 4.03 2.34
N ASP A 10 7.31 5.24 2.36
CA ASP A 10 7.00 6.28 1.38
C ASP A 10 7.38 5.86 -0.05
N ALA A 11 8.53 5.18 -0.20
CA ALA A 11 8.95 4.63 -1.49
C ALA A 11 7.99 3.53 -1.98
N SER A 12 7.55 2.64 -1.08
CA SER A 12 6.57 1.61 -1.39
C SER A 12 5.20 2.19 -1.77
N TYR A 13 4.71 3.19 -1.05
CA TYR A 13 3.47 3.90 -1.38
C TYR A 13 3.55 4.63 -2.71
N THR A 14 4.69 5.22 -3.03
CA THR A 14 4.90 5.89 -4.32
C THR A 14 4.73 4.89 -5.47
N ARG A 15 5.29 3.68 -5.35
CA ARG A 15 5.11 2.61 -6.34
C ARG A 15 3.65 2.20 -6.46
N LEU A 16 2.96 2.06 -5.32
CA LEU A 16 1.56 1.64 -5.27
C LEU A 16 0.60 2.64 -5.94
N LYS A 17 0.93 3.94 -5.91
CA LYS A 17 0.13 5.02 -6.51
C LYS A 17 0.36 5.23 -8.02
N HIS A 18 1.58 4.98 -8.51
CA HIS A 18 1.99 5.36 -9.86
C HIS A 18 2.12 4.19 -10.83
N MET A 19 1.81 2.96 -10.39
CA MET A 19 1.95 1.79 -11.25
C MET A 19 0.79 1.66 -12.24
N GLU A 20 1.14 1.19 -13.44
CA GLU A 20 0.16 0.62 -14.36
C GLU A 20 -0.65 -0.47 -13.65
N PRO A 21 -1.94 -0.63 -13.96
CA PRO A 21 -2.84 -1.50 -13.22
C PRO A 21 -2.64 -2.98 -13.57
N SER A 22 -1.45 -3.50 -13.28
CA SER A 22 -1.20 -4.94 -13.24
C SER A 22 -1.58 -5.48 -11.86
N PRO A 23 -2.55 -6.41 -11.75
CA PRO A 23 -2.96 -6.99 -10.47
C PRO A 23 -1.82 -7.63 -9.67
N THR A 24 -0.95 -8.37 -10.35
CA THR A 24 0.22 -9.00 -9.72
C THR A 24 1.16 -7.96 -9.14
N ALA A 25 1.36 -6.86 -9.87
CA ALA A 25 2.28 -5.82 -9.50
C ALA A 25 1.73 -4.97 -8.34
N PHE A 26 0.42 -4.70 -8.34
CA PHE A 26 -0.28 -4.10 -7.20
C PHE A 26 -0.17 -4.97 -5.94
N ALA A 27 -0.55 -6.25 -6.05
CA ALA A 27 -0.53 -7.21 -4.94
C ALA A 27 0.87 -7.33 -4.30
N GLY A 28 1.92 -7.39 -5.13
CA GLY A 28 3.31 -7.42 -4.64
C GLY A 28 3.71 -6.19 -3.83
N ASN A 29 3.37 -4.99 -4.31
CA ASN A 29 3.69 -3.76 -3.57
C ASN A 29 2.81 -3.59 -2.32
N TYR A 30 1.56 -4.05 -2.36
CA TYR A 30 0.69 -4.07 -1.18
C TYR A 30 1.27 -4.99 -0.09
N ALA A 31 1.67 -6.21 -0.47
CA ALA A 31 2.31 -7.15 0.44
C ALA A 31 3.62 -6.59 1.03
N LEU A 32 4.42 -5.89 0.23
CA LEU A 32 5.62 -5.20 0.70
C LEU A 32 5.29 -4.13 1.74
N CYS A 33 4.34 -3.24 1.46
CA CYS A 33 3.91 -2.20 2.41
C CYS A 33 3.45 -2.83 3.73
N LEU A 34 2.59 -3.86 3.65
CA LEU A 34 2.07 -4.56 4.82
C LEU A 34 3.19 -5.23 5.63
N GLY A 35 4.16 -5.86 4.96
CA GLY A 35 5.33 -6.46 5.57
C GLY A 35 6.19 -5.44 6.32
N VAL A 36 6.41 -4.26 5.75
CA VAL A 36 7.16 -3.16 6.41
C VAL A 36 6.41 -2.66 7.65
N ILE A 37 5.08 -2.52 7.58
CA ILE A 37 4.27 -2.07 8.71
C ILE A 37 4.29 -3.10 9.84
N MET A 38 4.01 -4.37 9.54
CA MET A 38 4.00 -5.44 10.53
C MET A 38 5.39 -5.68 11.13
N GLY A 39 6.43 -5.68 10.29
CA GLY A 39 7.82 -5.79 10.75
C GLY A 39 8.25 -4.60 11.60
N GLY A 40 7.88 -3.38 11.20
CA GLY A 40 8.13 -2.16 11.97
C GLY A 40 7.46 -2.19 13.34
N GLN A 41 6.21 -2.65 13.42
CA GLN A 41 5.48 -2.82 14.68
C GLN A 41 6.16 -3.89 15.56
N THR A 42 6.48 -5.05 14.99
CA THR A 42 7.06 -6.20 15.71
C THR A 42 8.44 -5.88 16.28
N CYS A 43 9.27 -5.18 15.49
CA CYS A 43 10.62 -4.78 15.87
C CYS A 43 10.67 -3.47 16.67
N LYS A 44 9.52 -2.95 17.16
CA LYS A 44 9.41 -1.68 17.92
C LYS A 44 9.92 -0.44 17.16
N GLY A 45 10.03 -0.51 15.83
CA GLY A 45 10.35 0.62 14.95
C GLY A 45 9.15 1.52 14.62
N MET A 46 7.94 1.05 14.94
CA MET A 46 6.66 1.71 14.75
C MET A 46 5.75 1.43 15.97
N SER A 47 5.05 2.44 16.48
CA SER A 47 4.07 2.24 17.55
C SER A 47 2.81 1.53 17.03
N VAL A 48 1.97 1.03 17.94
CA VAL A 48 0.69 0.39 17.59
C VAL A 48 -0.22 1.38 16.85
N THR A 49 -0.29 2.63 17.32
CA THR A 49 -1.11 3.68 16.71
C THR A 49 -0.59 4.06 15.33
N GLU A 50 0.72 4.17 15.17
CA GLU A 50 1.34 4.41 13.86
C GLU A 50 1.01 3.25 12.90
N ALA A 51 1.15 2.00 13.34
CA ALA A 51 0.83 0.84 12.51
C ALA A 51 -0.65 0.77 12.12
N ALA A 52 -1.55 1.17 13.02
CA ALA A 52 -2.97 1.26 12.72
C ALA A 52 -3.24 2.32 11.62
N SER A 53 -2.65 3.51 11.73
CA SER A 53 -2.77 4.57 10.73
C SER A 53 -2.20 4.16 9.36
N GLU A 54 -1.02 3.55 9.33
CA GLU A 54 -0.41 3.09 8.07
C GLU A 54 -1.21 1.94 7.42
N ARG A 55 -1.80 1.04 8.21
CA ARG A 55 -2.70 -0.01 7.70
C ARG A 55 -4.00 0.57 7.14
N ALA A 56 -4.60 1.56 7.80
CA ALA A 56 -5.80 2.22 7.32
C ALA A 56 -5.55 2.93 5.98
N TYR A 57 -4.42 3.63 5.87
CA TYR A 57 -4.01 4.28 4.63
C TYR A 57 -3.70 3.26 3.51
N LEU A 58 -3.04 2.14 3.83
CA LEU A 58 -2.81 1.07 2.87
C LEU A 58 -4.12 0.44 2.36
N ALA A 59 -5.11 0.24 3.23
CA ALA A 59 -6.44 -0.24 2.86
C ALA A 59 -7.18 0.75 1.94
N MET A 60 -7.08 2.05 2.21
CA MET A 60 -7.62 3.10 1.32
C MET A 60 -7.02 2.99 -0.09
N LEU A 61 -5.71 2.77 -0.21
CA LEU A 61 -5.05 2.61 -1.51
C LEU A 61 -5.53 1.36 -2.26
N ALA A 62 -5.81 0.26 -1.55
CA ALA A 62 -6.43 -0.93 -2.16
C ALA A 62 -7.84 -0.67 -2.68
N ALA A 63 -8.68 0.02 -1.90
CA ALA A 63 -10.01 0.40 -2.35
C ALA A 63 -9.95 1.29 -3.62
N MET A 64 -9.01 2.26 -3.66
CA MET A 64 -8.81 3.09 -4.86
C MET A 64 -8.40 2.27 -6.08
N TYR A 65 -7.53 1.26 -5.90
CA TYR A 65 -7.12 0.38 -6.97
C TYR A 65 -8.29 -0.46 -7.52
N GLU A 66 -9.11 -1.03 -6.64
CA GLU A 66 -10.30 -1.80 -7.04
C GLU A 66 -11.31 -0.93 -7.82
N ILE A 67 -11.54 0.31 -7.37
CA ILE A 67 -12.38 1.27 -8.09
C ILE A 67 -11.81 1.55 -9.48
N GLN A 68 -10.51 1.78 -9.61
CA GLN A 68 -9.86 2.02 -10.90
C GLN A 68 -9.95 0.81 -11.84
N LEU A 69 -9.82 -0.41 -11.32
CA LEU A 69 -10.03 -1.63 -12.09
C LEU A 69 -11.47 -1.74 -12.59
N GLY A 70 -12.46 -1.47 -11.74
CA GLY A 70 -13.88 -1.47 -12.12
C GLY A 70 -14.18 -0.48 -13.24
N VAL A 71 -13.71 0.76 -13.11
CA VAL A 71 -13.89 1.81 -14.14
C VAL A 71 -13.25 1.42 -15.48
N ARG A 72 -12.05 0.81 -15.46
CA ARG A 72 -11.39 0.33 -16.69
C ARG A 72 -12.12 -0.86 -17.31
N GLY A 73 -12.68 -1.76 -16.50
CA GLY A 73 -13.51 -2.87 -16.97
C GLY A 73 -14.74 -2.40 -17.74
N ASP A 74 -15.44 -1.39 -17.20
CA ASP A 74 -16.64 -0.81 -17.82
C ASP A 74 -16.33 -0.11 -19.16
N LEU A 75 -15.16 0.55 -19.27
CA LEU A 75 -14.72 1.20 -20.51
C LEU A 75 -14.27 0.20 -21.58
N SER A 76 -13.76 -0.98 -21.19
CA SER A 76 -13.37 -2.03 -22.13
C SER A 76 -14.55 -2.82 -22.70
N GLN A 77 -15.73 -2.71 -22.12
CA GLN A 77 -16.95 -3.41 -22.56
C GLN A 77 -17.92 -2.54 -23.38
N ARG A 78 -17.56 -1.29 -23.68
CA ARG A 78 -18.31 -0.37 -24.56
C ARG A 78 -17.65 -0.25 -25.92
#